data_AF-A0A916I1D6-F1
#
_entry.id   AF-A0A916I1D6-F1
#
_cell.length_a   1.000
_cell.length_b   1.000
_cell.length_c   1.000
_cell.angle_alpha   90.00
_cell.angle_beta   90.00
_cell.angle_gamma   90.00
#
_symmetry.space_group_name_H-M   'P 1'
#
loop_
_entity.id
_entity.type
_entity.pdbx_description
1 polymer ?
#
loop_
_entity_poly.entity_id
_entity_poly.type
_entity_poly.pdbx_seq_one_letter_code
_entity_poly.pdbx_strand_id
1 'polypeptide(L)'
;MDLKQHLKTLVEQHGPSGFEAPVGRVIQEAWSPLVDSLEIGKSGSLIALKRGTQTDSSDGTRRRIMLCAHMDEIGMIVREVRGTFLKVSRLGGIDARILPGLPILVHGREPVPG
;
A
#
# COMPACT_ATOMS: atom_id res chain seq x y z
N MET A 1 -15.42 -10.54 6.80
CA MET A 1 -14.84 -9.19 6.74
C MET A 1 -15.91 -8.25 6.21
N ASP A 2 -16.18 -7.14 6.90
CA ASP A 2 -16.99 -6.06 6.33
C ASP A 2 -16.15 -5.30 5.29
N LEU A 3 -16.57 -5.36 4.03
CA LEU A 3 -15.82 -4.77 2.91
C LEU A 3 -15.74 -3.25 2.97
N LYS A 4 -16.82 -2.58 3.40
CA LYS A 4 -16.85 -1.11 3.46
C LYS A 4 -15.90 -0.61 4.53
N GLN A 5 -15.95 -1.24 5.70
CA GLN A 5 -15.05 -0.90 6.80
C GLN A 5 -13.60 -1.22 6.46
N HIS A 6 -13.33 -2.36 5.80
CA HIS A 6 -11.98 -2.70 5.36
C HIS A 6 -11.42 -1.71 4.35
N LEU A 7 -12.21 -1.32 3.34
CA LEU A 7 -11.82 -0.31 2.36
C LEU A 7 -11.51 1.02 3.05
N LYS A 8 -12.36 1.44 4.00
CA LYS A 8 -12.11 2.64 4.80
C LYS A 8 -10.78 2.55 5.54
N THR A 9 -10.51 1.43 6.22
CA THR A 9 -9.25 1.22 6.94
C THR A 9 -8.04 1.31 6.00
N LEU A 10 -8.12 0.74 4.80
CA LEU A 10 -7.03 0.83 3.81
C LEU A 10 -6.77 2.26 3.35
N VAL A 11 -7.83 3.02 3.02
CA VAL A 11 -7.73 4.41 2.53
C VAL A 11 -7.28 5.38 3.62
N GLU A 12 -7.54 5.08 4.90
CA GLU A 12 -7.06 5.88 6.03
C GLU A 12 -5.61 5.59 6.44
N GLN A 13 -4.99 4.52 5.90
CA GLN A 13 -3.57 4.28 6.13
C GLN A 13 -2.72 5.14 5.21
N HIS A 14 -1.68 5.75 5.77
CA HIS A 14 -0.64 6.40 4.98
C HIS A 14 0.39 5.37 4.50
N GLY A 15 0.64 5.33 3.20
CA GLY A 15 1.57 4.39 2.56
C GLY A 15 2.18 4.94 1.28
N PRO A 16 2.84 6.10 1.29
CA PRO A 16 3.50 6.62 0.09
C PRO A 16 4.56 5.64 -0.42
N SER A 17 4.84 5.63 -1.72
CA SER A 17 5.81 4.71 -2.33
C SER A 17 7.14 4.64 -1.56
N GLY A 18 7.55 3.44 -1.15
CA GLY A 18 8.71 3.16 -0.31
C GLY A 18 8.45 3.16 1.21
N PHE A 19 7.24 3.51 1.66
CA PHE A 19 6.83 3.56 3.07
C PHE A 19 5.52 2.81 3.34
N GLU A 20 5.26 1.73 2.59
CA GLU A 20 3.98 1.02 2.55
C GLU A 20 3.74 0.09 3.77
N ALA A 21 4.67 0.00 4.71
CA ALA A 21 4.58 -0.92 5.84
C ALA A 21 3.27 -0.82 6.66
N PRO A 22 2.69 0.38 6.93
CA PRO A 22 1.42 0.48 7.65
C PRO A 22 0.26 -0.20 6.92
N VAL A 23 0.04 0.12 5.64
CA VAL A 23 -1.02 -0.50 4.83
C VAL A 23 -0.75 -1.99 4.59
N GLY A 24 0.52 -2.38 4.42
CA GLY A 24 0.93 -3.77 4.31
C GLY A 24 0.52 -4.62 5.51
N ARG A 25 0.64 -4.10 6.75
CA ARG A 25 0.19 -4.83 7.95
C ARG A 25 -1.33 -5.05 7.96
N VAL A 26 -2.11 -4.03 7.60
CA VAL A 26 -3.57 -4.14 7.49
C VAL A 26 -3.98 -5.22 6.48
N ILE A 27 -3.32 -5.24 5.31
CA ILE A 27 -3.58 -6.25 4.28
C ILE A 27 -3.18 -7.64 4.78
N GLN A 28 -2.01 -7.78 5.41
CA GLN A 28 -1.53 -9.05 5.95
C GLN A 28 -2.50 -9.65 6.97
N GLU A 29 -2.99 -8.85 7.92
CA GLU A 29 -3.95 -9.30 8.93
C GLU A 29 -5.27 -9.75 8.29
N ALA A 30 -5.78 -8.97 7.31
CA ALA A 30 -7.01 -9.29 6.61
C ALA A 30 -6.90 -10.54 5.73
N TRP A 31 -5.73 -10.78 5.12
CA TRP A 31 -5.51 -11.88 4.18
C TRP A 31 -5.11 -13.19 4.85
N SER A 32 -4.45 -13.14 6.01
CA SER A 32 -3.98 -14.31 6.75
C SER A 32 -5.02 -15.45 6.88
N PRO A 33 -6.32 -15.20 7.20
CA PRO A 33 -7.32 -16.27 7.28
C PRO A 33 -7.86 -16.74 5.91
N LEU A 34 -7.54 -16.04 4.82
CA LEU A 34 -8.10 -16.31 3.49
C LEU A 34 -7.17 -17.18 2.63
N VAL A 35 -5.87 -17.12 2.90
CA VAL A 35 -4.81 -17.71 2.06
C VAL A 35 -4.11 -18.86 2.77
N ASP A 36 -3.44 -19.74 2.02
CA ASP A 36 -2.78 -20.90 2.59
C ASP A 36 -1.32 -20.62 2.96
N SER A 37 -0.71 -19.62 2.32
CA SER A 37 0.57 -19.05 2.76
C SER A 37 0.65 -17.59 2.36
N LEU A 38 1.36 -16.81 3.19
CA LEU A 38 1.59 -15.39 2.99
C LEU A 38 3.04 -15.09 3.36
N GLU A 39 3.76 -14.42 2.48
CA GLU A 39 5.14 -13.99 2.69
C GLU A 39 5.31 -12.51 2.33
N ILE A 40 6.33 -11.89 2.94
CA ILE A 40 6.72 -10.51 2.66
C ILE A 40 8.03 -10.56 1.85
N GLY A 41 7.99 -10.07 0.62
CA GLY A 41 9.16 -9.95 -0.23
C GLY A 41 10.16 -8.92 0.31
N LYS A 42 11.40 -8.95 -0.20
CA LYS A 42 12.47 -8.04 0.25
C LYS A 42 12.14 -6.55 0.06
N SER A 43 11.27 -6.23 -0.89
CA SER A 43 10.76 -4.88 -1.17
C SER A 43 9.60 -4.46 -0.26
N GLY A 44 9.10 -5.33 0.61
CA GLY A 44 7.88 -5.10 1.40
C GLY A 44 6.59 -5.55 0.70
N SER A 45 6.66 -6.08 -0.52
CA SER A 45 5.49 -6.61 -1.24
C SER A 45 4.92 -7.85 -0.56
N LEU A 46 3.59 -7.93 -0.46
CA LEU A 46 2.90 -9.11 0.07
C LEU A 46 2.63 -10.10 -1.05
N ILE A 47 3.05 -11.35 -0.85
CA ILE A 47 2.83 -12.44 -1.79
C ILE A 47 2.00 -13.50 -1.07
N ALA A 48 0.79 -13.72 -1.55
CA ALA A 48 -0.14 -14.66 -0.95
C ALA A 48 -0.51 -15.76 -1.94
N LEU A 49 -0.56 -17.00 -1.45
CA LEU A 49 -0.89 -18.18 -2.24
C LEU A 49 -2.16 -18.82 -1.70
N LYS A 50 -3.17 -18.95 -2.57
CA LYS A 50 -4.32 -19.83 -2.38
C LYS A 50 -4.23 -20.99 -3.37
N ARG A 51 -4.17 -22.22 -2.87
CA ARG A 51 -4.12 -23.43 -3.68
C ARG A 51 -5.51 -23.70 -4.23
N GLY A 52 -5.58 -23.99 -5.52
CA GLY A 52 -6.83 -24.42 -6.16
C GLY A 52 -7.33 -25.74 -5.58
N THR A 53 -8.64 -25.96 -5.62
CA THR A 53 -9.29 -27.16 -5.10
C THR A 53 -9.29 -28.34 -6.07
N GLN A 54 -8.96 -28.09 -7.35
CA GLN A 54 -8.96 -29.13 -8.37
C GLN A 54 -7.82 -30.13 -8.15
N THR A 55 -8.19 -31.36 -7.79
CA THR A 55 -7.27 -32.48 -7.57
C THR A 55 -6.88 -33.15 -8.88
N ASP A 56 -7.83 -33.26 -9.82
CA ASP A 56 -7.71 -34.03 -11.05
C ASP A 56 -7.81 -33.12 -12.28
N SER A 57 -6.73 -33.12 -13.09
CA SER A 57 -6.76 -32.60 -14.45
C SER A 57 -6.57 -33.78 -15.40
N SER A 58 -7.47 -33.95 -16.36
CA SER A 58 -7.41 -35.03 -17.36
C SER A 58 -6.16 -34.94 -18.25
N ASP A 59 -5.46 -33.81 -18.28
CA ASP A 59 -4.19 -33.59 -19.00
C ASP A 59 -2.98 -33.40 -18.06
N GLY A 60 -3.16 -33.51 -16.74
CA GLY A 60 -2.11 -33.26 -15.74
C GLY A 60 -1.73 -31.78 -15.52
N THR A 61 -2.33 -30.83 -16.25
CA THR A 61 -2.01 -29.41 -16.18
C THR A 61 -2.78 -28.71 -15.05
N ARG A 62 -2.06 -28.06 -14.12
CA ARG A 62 -2.65 -27.16 -13.12
C ARG A 62 -2.47 -25.70 -13.54
N ARG A 63 -3.57 -25.00 -13.78
CA ARG A 63 -3.55 -23.56 -14.12
C ARG A 63 -3.15 -22.73 -12.90
N ARG A 64 -2.44 -21.62 -13.14
CA ARG A 64 -2.07 -20.62 -12.12
C ARG A 64 -2.61 -19.26 -12.55
N ILE A 65 -3.17 -18.52 -11.60
CA ILE A 65 -3.68 -17.16 -11.80
C ILE A 65 -2.90 -16.24 -10.85
N MET A 66 -2.39 -15.13 -11.38
CA MET A 66 -1.78 -14.07 -10.58
C MET A 66 -2.69 -12.85 -10.62
N LEU A 67 -3.09 -12.40 -9.43
CA LEU A 67 -3.74 -11.11 -9.24
C LEU A 67 -2.72 -10.18 -8.59
N CYS A 68 -2.55 -8.99 -9.14
CA CYS A 68 -1.60 -8.00 -8.65
C CYS A 68 -2.30 -6.65 -8.52
N ALA A 69 -2.04 -5.98 -7.40
CA ALA A 69 -2.44 -4.61 -7.12
C ALA A 69 -1.30 -3.94 -6.37
N HIS A 70 -1.15 -2.64 -6.53
CA HIS A 70 -0.18 -1.86 -5.78
C HIS A 70 -0.86 -1.26 -4.54
N MET A 71 -0.13 -1.22 -3.43
CA MET A 71 -0.63 -0.73 -2.13
C MET A 71 -0.20 0.70 -1.84
N ASP A 72 0.75 1.21 -2.63
CA ASP A 72 1.30 2.54 -2.45
C ASP A 72 0.35 3.62 -2.96
N GLU A 73 0.49 4.80 -2.37
CA GLU A 73 -0.20 6.00 -2.79
C GLU A 73 0.78 7.09 -3.28
N ILE A 74 0.24 8.02 -4.07
CA ILE A 74 0.95 9.23 -4.45
C ILE A 74 1.19 10.11 -3.22
N GLY A 75 2.31 10.81 -3.20
CA GLY A 75 2.65 11.69 -2.08
C GLY A 75 3.74 12.69 -2.41
N MET A 76 4.39 13.20 -1.37
CA MET A 76 5.49 14.16 -1.49
C MET A 76 6.61 13.79 -0.53
N ILE A 77 7.84 14.18 -0.88
CA ILE A 77 9.02 13.99 -0.04
C ILE A 77 9.71 15.33 0.24
N VAL A 78 10.03 15.59 1.49
CA VAL A 78 10.79 16.78 1.89
C VAL A 78 12.21 16.69 1.33
N ARG A 79 12.64 17.75 0.66
CA ARG A 79 14.00 17.91 0.11
C ARG A 79 14.85 18.88 0.90
N GLU A 80 14.21 19.91 1.45
CA GLU A 80 14.93 21.01 2.11
C GLU A 80 14.01 21.69 3.13
N VAL A 81 14.59 22.15 4.23
CA VAL A 81 13.93 23.01 5.21
C VAL A 81 14.47 24.43 5.03
N ARG A 82 13.59 25.39 4.74
CA ARG A 82 13.93 26.80 4.52
C ARG A 82 13.19 27.68 5.52
N GLY A 83 13.82 27.93 6.66
CA GLY A 83 13.18 28.66 7.76
C GLY A 83 11.94 27.92 8.24
N THR A 84 10.78 28.54 8.10
CA THR A 84 9.47 27.97 8.47
C THR A 84 8.79 27.19 7.35
N PHE A 85 9.43 27.03 6.19
CA PHE A 85 8.85 26.37 5.02
C PHE A 85 9.58 25.07 4.68
N LEU A 86 8.84 24.11 4.13
CA LEU A 86 9.37 22.87 3.57
C LEU A 86 9.37 22.93 2.04
N LYS A 87 10.50 22.59 1.42
CA LYS A 87 10.57 22.35 -0.02
C LYS A 87 10.35 20.87 -0.27
N VAL A 88 9.33 20.53 -1.05
CA VAL A 88 8.96 19.15 -1.35
C VAL A 88 9.21 18.79 -2.81
N SER A 89 9.39 17.50 -3.08
CA SER A 89 9.32 16.91 -4.41
C SER A 89 8.13 15.96 -4.48
N ARG A 90 7.55 15.79 -5.67
CA ARG A 90 6.49 14.81 -5.91
C ARG A 90 7.05 13.38 -5.79
N LEU A 91 6.28 12.52 -5.16
CA LEU A 91 6.44 11.08 -5.14
C LEU A 91 5.26 10.51 -5.94
N GLY A 92 5.52 10.05 -7.17
CA GLY A 92 4.47 9.72 -8.13
C GLY A 92 3.95 10.93 -8.92
N GLY A 93 2.86 10.72 -9.66
CA GLY A 93 2.29 11.69 -10.58
C GLY A 93 1.25 12.59 -9.94
N ILE A 94 1.67 13.76 -9.44
CA ILE A 94 0.76 14.78 -8.88
C ILE A 94 0.67 15.99 -9.81
N ASP A 95 -0.57 16.42 -10.08
CA ASP A 95 -0.88 17.69 -10.73
C ASP A 95 -0.62 18.85 -9.77
N ALA A 96 0.30 19.76 -10.10
CA ALA A 96 0.64 20.87 -9.22
C ALA A 96 -0.53 21.84 -8.96
N ARG A 97 -1.55 21.84 -9.82
CA ARG A 97 -2.71 22.75 -9.72
C ARG A 97 -3.63 22.42 -8.56
N ILE A 98 -3.63 21.17 -8.08
CA ILE A 98 -4.50 20.75 -6.97
C ILE A 98 -3.85 20.97 -5.59
N LEU A 99 -2.54 21.23 -5.54
CA LEU A 99 -1.78 21.31 -4.28
C LEU A 99 -2.07 22.54 -3.40
N PRO A 100 -2.29 23.76 -3.93
CA PRO A 100 -2.45 24.94 -3.10
C PRO A 100 -3.63 24.82 -2.12
N GLY A 101 -3.38 25.00 -0.83
CA GLY A 101 -4.40 24.98 0.22
C GLY A 101 -4.84 23.59 0.68
N LEU A 102 -4.26 22.50 0.16
CA LEU A 102 -4.51 21.17 0.69
C LEU A 102 -3.81 20.98 2.05
N PRO A 103 -4.52 20.50 3.08
CA PRO A 103 -3.88 20.09 4.32
C PRO A 103 -3.02 18.85 4.04
N ILE A 104 -1.84 18.82 4.64
CA ILE A 104 -0.90 17.71 4.53
C ILE A 104 -0.47 17.22 5.92
N LEU A 105 -0.08 15.96 5.98
CA LEU A 105 0.59 15.40 7.15
C LEU A 105 2.03 15.07 6.78
N VAL A 106 2.98 15.69 7.47
CA VAL A 106 4.40 15.43 7.26
C VAL A 106 4.84 14.32 8.21
N HIS A 107 5.34 13.22 7.63
CA HIS A 107 5.88 12.09 8.39
C HIS A 107 7.33 12.36 8.80
N GLY A 108 7.54 12.82 10.04
CA GLY A 108 8.86 12.94 10.68
C GLY A 108 9.07 11.86 11.73
N ARG A 109 9.84 12.18 12.79
CA ARG A 109 9.87 11.34 14.02
C ARG A 109 8.48 11.25 14.65
N GLU A 110 7.71 12.32 14.51
CA GLU A 110 6.30 12.41 14.85
C GLU A 110 5.56 13.00 13.64
N PRO A 111 4.25 12.72 13.49
CA PRO A 111 3.44 13.37 12.48
C PRO A 111 3.30 14.87 12.76
N VAL A 112 3.55 15.70 11.75
CA VAL A 112 3.41 17.16 11.84
C VAL A 112 2.32 17.62 10.86
N PRO A 113 1.20 18.19 11.33
CA PRO A 113 0.18 18.75 10.45
C PRO A 113 0.70 20.02 9.77
N GLY A 114 0.29 20.26 8.52
CA GLY A 114 0.67 21.43 7.74
C GLY A 114 -0.29 21.73 6.60
#